data_AF-A0A946ZMV0-F1
#
_entry.id   AF-A0A946ZMV0-F1
#
_cell.length_a   1.000
_cell.length_b   1.000
_cell.length_c   1.000
_cell.angle_alpha   90.00
_cell.angle_beta   90.00
_cell.angle_gamma   90.00
#
_symmetry.space_group_name_H-M   'P 1'
#
loop_
_entity.id
_entity.type
_entity.pdbx_description
1 polymer ?
#
loop_
_entity_poly.entity_id
_entity_poly.type
_entity_poly.pdbx_seq_one_letter_code
_entity_poly.pdbx_strand_id
1 'polypeptide(L)'
;MRSVFFLIALFSSFANQAQDQTSHFSFDINYFKGNIALHNDGILHLIQGHPEGFILSWNKKTFGEELWQQRYNYPDYGLSFSYQNLKNEVLGNNYAIYAHYNFYFLNRDLMFRIGQGLALTTNPYDKIDNFKNIAFGSRFMSSTYVMLNYKKERLVDLFGIQAGLSLIHYSNANVKAPNTSVNSITFNVGINYELNSADPEYVYTSEEKFTEPLRYNLVFRSGINESDVVGSGQFPFYIVSAYVDKRLNHKSAVHFGTDLFFSNFLKELIYYNSVAFPESNLDPDTDYKRLGLFLGHELFINKLSVITQFGYYIYYPFDFEGRTYQRIGIKRYFGEHWFGALTLKSHAAKAEAVELGIGIRL
;
A
#
# COMPACT_ATOMS: atom_id res chain seq x y z
N MET A 1 -20.14 -21.34 4.89
CA MET A 1 -19.57 -22.35 5.82
C MET A 1 -18.31 -23.03 5.28
N ARG A 2 -18.27 -23.52 4.03
CA ARG A 2 -17.05 -24.15 3.45
C ARG A 2 -15.83 -23.22 3.35
N SER A 3 -16.02 -21.94 3.06
CA SER A 3 -14.94 -20.95 2.96
C SER A 3 -14.30 -20.57 4.31
N VAL A 4 -15.08 -20.63 5.39
CA VAL A 4 -14.61 -20.37 6.76
C VAL A 4 -13.73 -21.52 7.25
N PHE A 5 -14.10 -22.76 6.93
CA PHE A 5 -13.28 -23.94 7.22
C PHE A 5 -11.92 -23.92 6.49
N PHE A 6 -11.88 -23.43 5.25
CA PHE A 6 -10.61 -23.29 4.51
C PHE A 6 -9.69 -22.22 5.11
N LEU A 7 -10.25 -21.09 5.56
CA LEU A 7 -9.50 -20.05 6.28
C LEU A 7 -8.96 -20.60 7.62
N ILE A 8 -9.79 -21.30 8.40
CA ILE A 8 -9.36 -21.93 9.66
C ILE A 8 -8.25 -22.96 9.39
N ALA A 9 -8.36 -23.77 8.34
CA ALA A 9 -7.34 -24.75 7.96
C ALA A 9 -6.02 -24.09 7.54
N LEU A 10 -6.07 -22.97 6.80
CA LEU A 10 -4.87 -22.18 6.45
C LEU A 10 -4.21 -21.58 7.70
N PHE A 11 -4.99 -21.02 8.62
CA PHE A 11 -4.49 -20.54 9.91
C PHE A 11 -3.88 -21.68 10.76
N SER A 12 -4.45 -22.88 10.69
CA SER A 12 -3.94 -24.08 11.39
C SER A 12 -2.59 -24.55 10.84
N SER A 13 -2.37 -24.42 9.52
CA SER A 13 -1.09 -24.78 8.89
C SER A 13 0.06 -23.81 9.26
N PHE A 14 -0.24 -22.53 9.51
CA PHE A 14 0.75 -21.59 10.04
C PHE A 14 1.07 -21.86 11.51
N ALA A 15 0.10 -22.32 12.30
CA ALA A 15 0.32 -22.71 13.69
C ALA A 15 1.29 -23.91 13.82
N ASN A 16 1.34 -24.82 12.84
CA ASN A 16 2.30 -25.94 12.84
C ASN A 16 3.75 -25.52 12.54
N GLN A 17 3.99 -24.35 11.93
CA GLN A 17 5.34 -23.78 11.79
C GLN A 17 5.79 -22.99 13.03
N ALA A 18 4.93 -22.83 14.04
CA ALA A 18 5.27 -22.17 15.30
C ALA A 18 6.04 -23.07 16.30
N GLN A 19 6.51 -24.24 15.87
CA GLN A 19 7.29 -25.17 16.68
C GLN A 19 8.80 -24.86 16.74
N ASP A 20 9.26 -23.77 16.13
CA ASP A 20 10.57 -23.22 16.43
C ASP A 20 10.52 -22.54 17.81
N GLN A 21 11.16 -23.14 18.81
CA GLN A 21 11.13 -22.70 20.23
C GLN A 21 11.63 -21.26 20.47
N THR A 22 12.14 -20.56 19.45
CA THR A 22 12.66 -19.19 19.54
C THR A 22 11.67 -18.11 19.10
N SER A 23 10.60 -18.46 18.39
CA SER A 23 9.68 -17.46 17.83
C SER A 23 8.50 -17.18 18.77
N HIS A 24 8.28 -15.92 19.11
CA HIS A 24 7.12 -15.49 19.91
C HIS A 24 6.04 -14.92 18.99
N PHE A 25 4.81 -15.36 19.20
CA PHE A 25 3.68 -14.94 18.39
C PHE A 25 2.56 -14.37 19.25
N SER A 26 1.77 -13.50 18.64
CA SER A 26 0.54 -13.00 19.23
C SER A 26 -0.56 -12.86 18.20
N PHE A 27 -1.79 -12.90 18.69
CA PHE A 27 -3.00 -12.69 17.91
C PHE A 27 -3.75 -11.47 18.43
N ASP A 28 -4.38 -10.71 17.55
CA ASP A 28 -5.30 -9.66 17.97
C ASP A 28 -6.55 -9.61 17.10
N ILE A 29 -7.66 -9.26 17.73
CA ILE A 29 -8.96 -8.99 17.09
C ILE A 29 -9.39 -7.58 17.45
N ASN A 30 -9.70 -6.77 16.46
CA ASN A 30 -10.20 -5.41 16.63
C ASN A 30 -11.55 -5.30 15.97
N TYR A 31 -12.59 -4.95 16.72
CA TYR A 31 -13.81 -4.43 16.14
C TYR A 31 -13.64 -2.93 15.91
N PHE A 32 -14.09 -2.43 14.77
CA PHE A 32 -13.99 -1.01 14.43
C PHE A 32 -15.31 -0.48 13.88
N LYS A 33 -15.55 0.81 14.11
CA LYS A 33 -16.67 1.56 13.54
C LYS A 33 -16.27 3.02 13.29
N GLY A 34 -16.78 3.63 12.23
CA GLY A 34 -16.36 4.98 11.86
C GLY A 34 -17.15 5.63 10.74
N ASN A 35 -16.47 6.50 9.99
CA ASN A 35 -17.04 7.27 8.89
C ASN A 35 -16.20 7.13 7.64
N ILE A 36 -16.84 7.24 6.48
CA ILE A 36 -16.13 7.49 5.22
C ILE A 36 -15.67 8.95 5.25
N ALA A 37 -14.36 9.18 5.06
CA ALA A 37 -13.80 10.51 4.94
C ALA A 37 -14.14 11.09 3.56
N LEU A 38 -14.84 12.21 3.55
CA LEU A 38 -15.12 12.98 2.34
C LEU A 38 -13.80 13.54 1.78
N HIS A 39 -13.44 13.07 0.60
CA HIS A 39 -12.24 13.49 -0.13
C HIS A 39 -12.53 13.90 -1.58
N ASN A 40 -13.79 13.76 -2.01
CA ASN A 40 -14.31 14.15 -3.31
C ASN A 40 -15.85 14.31 -3.19
N ASP A 41 -16.41 15.43 -3.65
CA ASP A 41 -17.86 15.68 -3.55
C ASP A 41 -18.70 14.67 -4.35
N GLY A 42 -18.11 14.04 -5.37
CA GLY A 42 -18.73 12.99 -6.16
C GLY A 42 -19.06 11.73 -5.36
N ILE A 43 -18.46 11.50 -4.19
CA ILE A 43 -18.80 10.35 -3.33
C ILE A 43 -19.84 10.68 -2.25
N LEU A 44 -20.35 11.92 -2.18
CA LEU A 44 -21.23 12.34 -1.08
C LEU A 44 -22.50 11.46 -0.98
N HIS A 45 -23.07 11.05 -2.11
CA HIS A 45 -24.23 10.15 -2.15
C HIS A 45 -23.93 8.73 -1.67
N LEU A 46 -22.65 8.35 -1.55
CA LEU A 46 -22.21 7.04 -1.06
C LEU A 46 -22.02 7.03 0.46
N ILE A 47 -21.87 8.20 1.09
CA ILE A 47 -21.67 8.34 2.54
C ILE A 47 -23.04 8.36 3.24
N GLN A 48 -23.63 7.17 3.42
CA GLN A 48 -24.99 7.03 3.97
C GLN A 48 -25.05 6.45 5.39
N GLY A 49 -23.91 6.03 5.94
CA GLY A 49 -23.87 5.38 7.24
C GLY A 49 -22.47 5.33 7.83
N HIS A 50 -22.33 4.51 8.87
CA HIS A 50 -21.08 4.37 9.63
C HIS A 50 -20.45 3.01 9.35
N PRO A 51 -19.42 2.92 8.49
CA PRO A 51 -18.77 1.65 8.22
C PRO A 51 -18.29 0.98 9.50
N GLU A 52 -18.40 -0.34 9.54
CA GLU A 52 -17.95 -1.14 10.68
C GLU A 52 -17.42 -2.49 10.20
N GLY A 53 -16.65 -3.15 11.07
CA GLY A 53 -16.02 -4.38 10.70
C GLY A 53 -15.06 -4.90 11.76
N PHE A 54 -14.20 -5.81 11.35
CA PHE A 54 -13.17 -6.34 12.21
C PHE A 54 -11.85 -6.55 11.48
N ILE A 55 -10.75 -6.47 12.23
CA ILE A 55 -9.40 -6.81 11.79
C ILE A 55 -8.89 -7.93 12.69
N LEU A 56 -8.54 -9.06 12.09
CA LEU A 56 -7.86 -10.19 12.72
C LEU A 56 -6.41 -10.15 12.32
N SER A 57 -5.50 -10.32 13.27
CA SER A 57 -4.07 -10.22 13.01
C SER A 57 -3.31 -11.31 13.71
N TRP A 58 -2.34 -11.87 12.99
CA TRP A 58 -1.28 -12.71 13.55
C TRP A 58 0.02 -11.93 13.46
N ASN A 59 0.80 -11.92 14.53
CA ASN A 59 2.04 -11.18 14.65
C ASN A 59 3.18 -12.12 15.08
N LYS A 60 4.35 -11.95 14.47
CA LYS A 60 5.62 -12.44 14.98
C LYS A 60 6.35 -11.29 15.66
N LYS A 61 6.66 -11.45 16.94
CA LYS A 61 7.40 -10.45 17.73
C LYS A 61 8.89 -10.53 17.43
N THR A 62 9.58 -9.41 17.59
CA THR A 62 11.03 -9.33 17.39
C THR A 62 11.74 -8.88 18.65
N PHE A 63 12.95 -9.40 18.88
CA PHE A 63 13.74 -9.14 20.08
C PHE A 63 15.21 -8.77 19.81
N GLY A 64 15.61 -8.56 18.56
CA GLY A 64 16.97 -8.16 18.20
C GLY A 64 17.84 -9.26 17.61
N GLU A 65 17.23 -10.36 17.14
CA GLU A 65 17.93 -11.43 16.40
C GLU A 65 18.60 -10.91 15.13
N GLU A 66 18.07 -9.81 14.58
CA GLU A 66 18.58 -9.13 13.41
C GLU A 66 18.79 -7.65 13.71
N LEU A 67 19.90 -7.08 13.25
CA LEU A 67 20.28 -5.67 13.50
C LEU A 67 19.19 -4.65 13.13
N TRP A 68 18.43 -4.94 12.07
CA TRP A 68 17.36 -4.05 11.66
C TRP A 68 16.21 -3.95 12.68
N GLN A 69 15.97 -5.00 13.47
CA GLN A 69 14.91 -5.02 14.47
C GLN A 69 15.20 -3.93 15.51
N GLN A 70 16.41 -3.92 16.08
CA GLN A 70 16.86 -2.87 17.00
C GLN A 70 16.77 -1.47 16.37
N ARG A 71 17.19 -1.31 15.12
CA ARG A 71 17.15 -0.01 14.41
C ARG A 71 15.74 0.61 14.40
N TYR A 72 14.68 -0.19 14.39
CA TYR A 72 13.29 0.29 14.36
C TYR A 72 12.54 0.06 15.67
N ASN A 73 13.25 -0.08 16.80
CA ASN A 73 12.66 -0.34 18.11
C ASN A 73 11.84 -1.64 18.15
N TYR A 74 12.41 -2.70 17.59
CA TYR A 74 11.90 -4.08 17.62
C TYR A 74 10.44 -4.17 17.13
N PRO A 75 10.18 -3.82 15.86
CA PRO A 75 8.84 -3.87 15.32
C PRO A 75 8.38 -5.31 15.13
N ASP A 76 7.10 -5.57 15.35
CA ASP A 76 6.51 -6.86 14.99
C ASP A 76 6.11 -6.82 13.52
N TYR A 77 5.94 -7.98 12.90
CA TYR A 77 5.39 -8.08 11.56
C TYR A 77 4.48 -9.30 11.46
N GLY A 78 3.58 -9.29 10.48
CA GLY A 78 2.66 -10.40 10.33
C GLY A 78 1.64 -10.22 9.23
N LEU A 79 0.53 -10.92 9.40
CA LEU A 79 -0.57 -10.95 8.45
C LEU A 79 -1.87 -10.52 9.13
N SER A 80 -2.66 -9.73 8.42
CA SER A 80 -3.99 -9.32 8.87
C SER A 80 -5.05 -9.66 7.85
N PHE A 81 -6.24 -9.99 8.35
CA PHE A 81 -7.46 -10.08 7.57
C PHE A 81 -8.43 -9.02 8.07
N SER A 82 -9.10 -8.32 7.16
CA SER A 82 -10.19 -7.41 7.51
C SER A 82 -11.48 -7.77 6.77
N TYR A 83 -12.58 -7.55 7.46
CA TYR A 83 -13.91 -7.43 6.87
C TYR A 83 -14.44 -6.04 7.20
N GLN A 84 -15.04 -5.37 6.22
CA GLN A 84 -15.68 -4.07 6.39
C GLN A 84 -17.02 -4.02 5.67
N ASN A 85 -18.08 -3.73 6.41
CA ASN A 85 -19.39 -3.37 5.87
C ASN A 85 -19.44 -1.84 5.74
N LEU A 86 -19.64 -1.32 4.52
CA LEU A 86 -19.65 0.12 4.26
C LEU A 86 -21.00 0.79 4.57
N LYS A 87 -22.00 0.01 5.01
CA LYS A 87 -23.37 0.47 5.35
C LYS A 87 -24.04 1.23 4.21
N ASN A 88 -23.75 0.80 2.98
CA ASN A 88 -24.36 1.30 1.76
C ASN A 88 -24.46 0.15 0.76
N GLU A 89 -25.65 -0.10 0.20
CA GLU A 89 -25.88 -1.20 -0.75
C GLU A 89 -25.14 -1.02 -2.08
N VAL A 90 -24.84 0.22 -2.47
CA VAL A 90 -24.03 0.54 -3.67
C VAL A 90 -22.58 0.11 -3.46
N LEU A 91 -22.03 0.35 -2.26
CA LEU A 91 -20.64 0.03 -1.91
C LEU A 91 -20.45 -1.42 -1.45
N GLY A 92 -21.45 -1.99 -0.77
CA GLY A 92 -21.45 -3.35 -0.25
C GLY A 92 -20.45 -3.58 0.88
N ASN A 93 -19.76 -4.72 0.80
CA ASN A 93 -18.77 -5.15 1.79
C ASN A 93 -17.41 -5.36 1.13
N ASN A 94 -16.36 -5.12 1.91
CA ASN A 94 -14.98 -5.37 1.52
C ASN A 94 -14.35 -6.42 2.43
N TYR A 95 -13.54 -7.29 1.83
CA TYR A 95 -12.70 -8.26 2.51
C TYR A 95 -11.27 -8.02 2.07
N ALA A 96 -10.30 -8.04 2.97
CA ALA A 96 -8.92 -7.80 2.59
C ALA A 96 -7.92 -8.59 3.42
N ILE A 97 -6.79 -8.91 2.79
CA ILE A 97 -5.63 -9.54 3.43
C ILE A 97 -4.43 -8.60 3.31
N TYR A 98 -3.63 -8.51 4.36
CA TYR A 98 -2.52 -7.57 4.46
C TYR A 98 -1.28 -8.28 4.98
N ALA A 99 -0.12 -7.84 4.50
CA ALA A 99 1.11 -7.92 5.27
C ALA A 99 1.26 -6.61 6.05
N HIS A 100 1.68 -6.68 7.31
CA HIS A 100 1.78 -5.51 8.17
C HIS A 100 3.04 -5.49 9.04
N TYR A 101 3.38 -4.28 9.49
CA TYR A 101 4.36 -4.02 10.53
C TYR A 101 3.70 -3.28 11.69
N ASN A 102 4.13 -3.57 12.93
CA ASN A 102 3.79 -2.87 14.16
C ASN A 102 5.03 -2.17 14.69
N PHE A 103 5.01 -0.85 14.68
CA PHE A 103 6.05 -0.01 15.30
C PHE A 103 5.57 0.48 16.65
N TYR A 104 6.48 0.56 17.61
CA TYR A 104 6.14 0.77 19.00
C TYR A 104 6.82 2.02 19.57
N PHE A 105 6.06 2.78 20.35
CA PHE A 105 6.47 4.01 21.03
C PHE A 105 5.97 4.00 22.47
N LEU A 106 6.41 4.96 23.29
CA LEU A 106 5.98 5.11 24.69
C LEU A 106 6.11 3.79 25.49
N ASN A 107 7.33 3.25 25.56
CA ASN A 107 7.59 1.94 26.20
C ASN A 107 6.74 0.80 25.62
N ARG A 108 6.46 0.87 24.31
CA ARG A 108 5.64 -0.06 23.54
C ARG A 108 4.14 -0.04 23.85
N ASP A 109 3.67 0.93 24.62
CA ASP A 109 2.25 1.11 24.90
C ASP A 109 1.50 1.77 23.74
N LEU A 110 2.20 2.46 22.85
CA LEU A 110 1.62 3.04 21.64
C LEU A 110 2.10 2.26 20.42
N MET A 111 1.16 1.61 19.74
CA MET A 111 1.41 0.82 18.53
C MET A 111 0.94 1.59 17.30
N PHE A 112 1.84 1.82 16.35
CA PHE A 112 1.54 2.23 14.99
C PHE A 112 1.67 1.02 14.06
N ARG A 113 0.55 0.56 13.52
CA ARG A 113 0.50 -0.53 12.54
C ARG A 113 0.21 0.02 11.16
N ILE A 114 0.99 -0.42 10.17
CA ILE A 114 0.74 -0.16 8.75
C ILE A 114 0.61 -1.49 8.02
N GLY A 115 -0.48 -1.67 7.29
CA GLY A 115 -0.77 -2.85 6.50
C GLY A 115 -0.98 -2.50 5.03
N GLN A 116 -0.37 -3.27 4.14
CA GLN A 116 -0.58 -3.19 2.70
C GLN A 116 -1.08 -4.55 2.19
N GLY A 117 -2.10 -4.52 1.35
CA GLY A 117 -2.91 -5.70 1.08
C GLY A 117 -3.67 -5.68 -0.23
N LEU A 118 -4.36 -6.80 -0.46
CA LEU A 118 -5.32 -6.99 -1.54
C LEU A 118 -6.72 -7.09 -0.93
N ALA A 119 -7.68 -6.44 -1.59
CA ALA A 119 -9.07 -6.40 -1.20
C ALA A 119 -9.98 -6.94 -2.28
N LEU A 120 -11.11 -7.49 -1.85
CA LEU A 120 -12.23 -7.93 -2.66
C LEU A 120 -13.47 -7.15 -2.21
N THR A 121 -14.10 -6.45 -3.15
CA THR A 121 -15.41 -5.82 -2.92
C THR A 121 -16.54 -6.73 -3.45
N THR A 122 -17.66 -6.75 -2.75
CA THR A 122 -18.84 -7.49 -3.18
C THR A 122 -19.55 -6.80 -4.35
N ASN A 123 -19.54 -5.46 -4.38
CA ASN A 123 -20.40 -4.64 -5.23
C ASN A 123 -19.56 -3.66 -6.06
N PRO A 124 -18.70 -4.10 -6.99
CA PRO A 124 -18.00 -3.17 -7.88
C PRO A 124 -18.99 -2.41 -8.78
N TYR A 125 -18.50 -1.37 -9.46
CA TYR A 125 -19.21 -0.68 -10.52
C TYR A 125 -19.68 -1.67 -11.60
N ASP A 126 -20.96 -1.56 -11.96
CA ASP A 126 -21.51 -2.15 -13.17
C ASP A 126 -22.40 -1.12 -13.85
N LYS A 127 -22.26 -0.96 -15.17
CA LYS A 127 -22.95 0.10 -15.91
C LYS A 127 -24.49 -0.06 -15.93
N ILE A 128 -25.01 -1.26 -15.66
CA ILE A 128 -26.44 -1.58 -15.65
C ILE A 128 -26.90 -1.76 -14.19
N ASP A 129 -26.26 -2.65 -13.45
CA ASP A 129 -26.76 -3.13 -12.16
C ASP A 129 -26.29 -2.27 -10.97
N ASN A 130 -25.14 -1.58 -11.08
CA ASN A 130 -24.56 -0.81 -9.97
C ASN A 130 -23.83 0.45 -10.42
N PHE A 131 -24.47 1.24 -11.31
CA PHE A 131 -23.85 2.40 -11.96
C PHE A 131 -23.53 3.55 -10.99
N LYS A 132 -24.09 3.52 -9.78
CA LYS A 132 -23.84 4.52 -8.74
C LYS A 132 -22.51 4.31 -8.01
N ASN A 133 -21.91 3.11 -8.09
CA ASN A 133 -20.63 2.85 -7.42
C ASN A 133 -19.48 3.40 -8.23
N ILE A 134 -19.23 4.69 -8.10
CA ILE A 134 -18.08 5.33 -8.75
C ILE A 134 -16.76 5.12 -7.99
N ALA A 135 -16.80 4.48 -6.82
CA ALA A 135 -15.63 4.29 -5.98
C ALA A 135 -14.80 3.06 -6.38
N PHE A 136 -15.46 1.98 -6.78
CA PHE A 136 -14.81 0.68 -7.00
C PHE A 136 -15.04 0.14 -8.42
N GLY A 137 -14.19 0.49 -9.38
CA GLY A 137 -14.30 0.04 -10.78
C GLY A 137 -14.03 -1.46 -11.00
N SER A 138 -13.41 -2.13 -10.02
CA SER A 138 -13.01 -3.54 -10.11
C SER A 138 -13.36 -4.31 -8.84
N ARG A 139 -13.61 -5.61 -9.00
CA ARG A 139 -13.89 -6.52 -7.86
C ARG A 139 -12.66 -6.70 -6.96
N PHE A 140 -11.46 -6.72 -7.53
CA PHE A 140 -10.20 -6.77 -6.80
C PHE A 140 -9.57 -5.38 -6.73
N MET A 141 -9.04 -5.04 -5.56
CA MET A 141 -8.50 -3.72 -5.23
C MET A 141 -7.21 -3.87 -4.42
N SER A 142 -6.44 -2.80 -4.36
CA SER A 142 -5.44 -2.58 -3.32
C SER A 142 -6.13 -2.09 -2.06
N SER A 143 -5.60 -2.47 -0.90
CA SER A 143 -5.99 -1.84 0.35
C SER A 143 -4.78 -1.53 1.20
N THR A 144 -4.82 -0.38 1.83
CA THR A 144 -3.85 0.04 2.84
C THR A 144 -4.64 0.36 4.10
N TYR A 145 -4.13 -0.03 5.26
CA TYR A 145 -4.62 0.56 6.50
C TYR A 145 -3.48 1.01 7.39
N VAL A 146 -3.78 2.03 8.18
CA VAL A 146 -2.94 2.56 9.24
C VAL A 146 -3.74 2.50 10.53
N MET A 147 -3.13 2.04 11.61
CA MET A 147 -3.78 1.89 12.92
C MET A 147 -2.84 2.45 13.99
N LEU A 148 -3.37 3.34 14.82
CA LEU A 148 -2.66 3.89 15.97
C LEU A 148 -3.45 3.53 17.23
N ASN A 149 -2.94 2.56 18.00
CA ASN A 149 -3.59 2.07 19.20
C ASN A 149 -2.72 2.29 20.43
N TYR A 150 -3.38 2.62 21.55
CA TYR A 150 -2.84 2.24 22.85
C TYR A 150 -3.03 0.73 23.00
N LYS A 151 -1.94 0.01 23.28
CA LYS A 151 -1.91 -1.45 23.40
C LYS A 151 -1.31 -1.81 24.75
N LYS A 152 -2.03 -2.62 25.52
CA LYS A 152 -1.53 -3.28 26.72
C LYS A 152 -1.67 -4.77 26.56
N GLU A 153 -0.56 -5.47 26.69
CA GLU A 153 -0.46 -6.93 26.65
C GLU A 153 -0.59 -7.49 28.07
N ARG A 154 -1.03 -8.75 28.19
CA ARG A 154 -1.04 -9.51 29.46
C ARG A 154 -1.66 -8.75 30.65
N LEU A 155 -2.82 -8.14 30.44
CA LEU A 155 -3.61 -7.50 31.49
C LEU A 155 -4.24 -8.55 32.44
N VAL A 156 -4.67 -9.68 31.88
CA VAL A 156 -5.14 -10.87 32.61
C VAL A 156 -4.54 -12.11 31.94
N ASP A 157 -3.61 -12.77 32.61
CA ASP A 157 -2.82 -13.88 32.05
C ASP A 157 -2.18 -13.51 30.71
N LEU A 158 -2.57 -14.20 29.63
CA LEU A 158 -2.07 -13.99 28.27
C LEU A 158 -2.92 -12.99 27.46
N PHE A 159 -4.03 -12.50 28.03
CA PHE A 159 -4.93 -11.57 27.37
C PHE A 159 -4.59 -10.13 27.71
N GLY A 160 -4.63 -9.27 26.70
CA GLY A 160 -4.54 -7.83 26.83
C GLY A 160 -5.61 -7.12 26.01
N ILE A 161 -5.58 -5.79 26.05
CA ILE A 161 -6.54 -4.92 25.36
C ILE A 161 -5.82 -3.90 24.51
N GLN A 162 -6.52 -3.40 23.50
CA GLN A 162 -6.05 -2.27 22.72
C GLN A 162 -7.22 -1.43 22.20
N ALA A 163 -6.99 -0.13 22.05
CA ALA A 163 -7.97 0.77 21.47
C ALA A 163 -7.29 1.95 20.78
N GLY A 164 -7.94 2.50 19.76
CA GLY A 164 -7.38 3.62 19.02
C GLY A 164 -8.11 3.91 17.72
N LEU A 165 -7.37 4.47 16.77
CA LEU A 165 -7.90 4.93 15.49
C LEU A 165 -7.28 4.13 14.34
N SER A 166 -8.10 3.82 13.34
CA SER A 166 -7.65 3.20 12.10
C SER A 166 -8.17 3.95 10.88
N LEU A 167 -7.28 4.19 9.92
CA LEU A 167 -7.62 4.65 8.57
C LEU A 167 -7.51 3.48 7.62
N ILE A 168 -8.58 3.18 6.87
CA ILE A 168 -8.63 2.09 5.88
C ILE A 168 -8.92 2.67 4.51
N HIS A 169 -8.04 2.41 3.55
CA HIS A 169 -8.15 2.85 2.16
C HIS A 169 -8.43 1.66 1.23
N TYR A 170 -9.33 1.84 0.27
CA TYR A 170 -9.58 0.90 -0.83
C TYR A 170 -9.57 1.64 -2.16
N SER A 171 -8.76 1.17 -3.10
CA SER A 171 -8.73 1.65 -4.48
C SER A 171 -8.18 0.58 -5.42
N ASN A 172 -8.43 0.71 -6.71
CA ASN A 172 -7.80 -0.16 -7.71
C ASN A 172 -6.60 0.50 -8.41
N ALA A 173 -6.12 1.64 -7.89
CA ALA A 173 -4.99 2.39 -8.43
C ALA A 173 -5.05 2.65 -9.95
N ASN A 174 -6.23 3.02 -10.43
CA ASN A 174 -6.52 3.31 -11.84
C ASN A 174 -6.29 2.13 -12.79
N VAL A 175 -6.35 0.90 -12.27
CA VAL A 175 -6.43 -0.30 -13.11
C VAL A 175 -7.70 -0.29 -13.95
N LYS A 176 -8.83 0.20 -13.40
CA LYS A 176 -10.12 0.27 -14.11
C LYS A 176 -10.98 1.42 -13.59
N ALA A 177 -11.52 2.23 -14.50
CA ALA A 177 -12.44 3.31 -14.15
C ALA A 177 -13.89 2.78 -13.95
N PRO A 178 -14.70 3.43 -13.09
CA PRO A 178 -14.37 4.58 -12.23
C PRO A 178 -13.61 4.13 -10.95
N ASN A 179 -12.82 5.02 -10.36
CA ASN A 179 -12.06 4.71 -9.13
C ASN A 179 -11.87 5.95 -8.25
N THR A 180 -12.96 6.50 -7.70
CA THR A 180 -12.81 7.58 -6.71
C THR A 180 -12.23 7.10 -5.38
N SER A 181 -12.19 5.79 -5.13
CA SER A 181 -11.76 5.16 -3.88
C SER A 181 -12.69 5.41 -2.68
N VAL A 182 -12.42 4.73 -1.57
CA VAL A 182 -13.03 5.00 -0.26
C VAL A 182 -11.94 5.04 0.80
N ASN A 183 -12.01 6.05 1.66
CA ASN A 183 -11.21 6.19 2.88
C ASN A 183 -12.14 6.11 4.09
N SER A 184 -11.90 5.20 5.02
CA SER A 184 -12.65 5.13 6.28
C SER A 184 -11.76 5.54 7.44
N ILE A 185 -12.23 6.46 8.28
CA ILE A 185 -11.62 6.80 9.57
C ILE A 185 -12.48 6.17 10.65
N THR A 186 -11.89 5.28 11.43
CA THR A 186 -12.60 4.41 12.36
C THR A 186 -11.96 4.45 13.74
N PHE A 187 -12.77 4.28 14.77
CA PHE A 187 -12.33 3.96 16.11
C PHE A 187 -12.44 2.45 16.30
N ASN A 188 -11.41 1.85 16.90
CA ASN A 188 -11.36 0.41 17.13
C ASN A 188 -11.06 0.08 18.59
N VAL A 189 -11.64 -1.02 19.04
CA VAL A 189 -11.36 -1.66 20.34
C VAL A 189 -11.11 -3.13 20.08
N GLY A 190 -10.11 -3.67 20.75
CA GLY A 190 -9.66 -5.03 20.50
C GLY A 190 -9.06 -5.72 21.70
N ILE A 191 -8.94 -7.03 21.56
CA ILE A 191 -8.27 -7.93 22.50
C ILE A 191 -7.01 -8.44 21.80
N ASN A 192 -5.91 -8.50 22.54
CA ASN A 192 -4.68 -9.16 22.11
C ASN A 192 -4.43 -10.40 22.99
N TYR A 193 -3.81 -11.42 22.42
CA TYR A 193 -3.49 -12.68 23.07
C TYR A 193 -2.07 -13.10 22.72
N GLU A 194 -1.23 -13.24 23.73
CA GLU A 194 0.16 -13.67 23.60
C GLU A 194 0.25 -15.20 23.69
N LEU A 195 1.04 -15.85 22.83
CA LEU A 195 1.23 -17.31 22.94
C LEU A 195 2.20 -17.72 24.05
N ASN A 196 3.00 -16.77 24.54
CA ASN A 196 4.04 -17.01 25.53
C ASN A 196 3.78 -16.17 26.78
N SER A 197 4.02 -16.78 27.96
CA SER A 197 3.84 -16.13 29.26
C SER A 197 4.87 -15.05 29.57
N ALA A 198 6.03 -15.10 28.93
CA ALA A 198 7.08 -14.11 29.05
C ALA A 198 7.70 -13.81 27.68
N ASP A 199 8.19 -12.59 27.54
CA ASP A 199 9.01 -12.17 26.42
C ASP A 199 10.50 -12.32 26.79
N PRO A 200 11.39 -12.66 25.83
CA PRO A 200 12.82 -12.63 26.04
C PRO A 200 13.31 -11.19 26.26
N GLU A 201 14.52 -11.06 26.78
CA GLU A 201 15.20 -9.77 26.82
C GLU A 201 15.52 -9.27 25.41
N TYR A 202 15.40 -7.95 25.22
CA TYR A 202 15.81 -7.32 23.97
C TYR A 202 17.33 -7.36 23.82
N VAL A 203 17.80 -7.93 22.71
CA VAL A 203 19.21 -7.96 22.33
C VAL A 203 19.59 -6.60 21.76
N TYR A 204 20.63 -6.00 22.34
CA TYR A 204 21.24 -4.77 21.86
C TYR A 204 22.66 -5.04 21.36
N THR A 205 22.93 -4.63 20.12
CA THR A 205 24.22 -4.74 19.46
C THR A 205 24.67 -3.36 19.00
N SER A 206 25.91 -2.98 19.32
CA SER A 206 26.50 -1.73 18.82
C SER A 206 26.72 -1.79 17.30
N GLU A 207 26.21 -0.81 16.56
CA GLU A 207 26.45 -0.70 15.11
C GLU A 207 27.54 0.33 14.80
N GLU A 208 28.40 -0.01 13.84
CA GLU A 208 29.36 0.95 13.26
C GLU A 208 28.68 1.89 12.25
N LYS A 209 29.34 3.01 11.98
CA LYS A 209 28.94 3.91 10.89
C LYS A 209 29.03 3.17 9.56
N PHE A 210 28.02 3.36 8.72
CA PHE A 210 27.92 2.69 7.43
C PHE A 210 27.59 3.66 6.31
N THR A 211 28.22 3.49 5.15
CA THR A 211 27.92 4.19 3.90
C THR A 211 28.39 3.31 2.74
N GLU A 212 27.82 3.51 1.57
CA GLU A 212 28.26 2.84 0.33
C GLU A 212 28.70 3.90 -0.69
N PRO A 213 29.56 3.56 -1.66
CA PRO A 213 29.82 4.42 -2.82
C PRO A 213 28.54 4.69 -3.63
N LEU A 214 28.64 5.57 -4.62
CA LEU A 214 27.56 5.76 -5.58
C LEU A 214 27.31 4.46 -6.33
N ARG A 215 26.03 4.11 -6.48
CA ARG A 215 25.57 2.94 -7.22
C ARG A 215 24.63 3.35 -8.33
N TYR A 216 24.71 2.65 -9.45
CA TYR A 216 23.89 2.92 -10.63
C TYR A 216 22.75 1.93 -10.70
N ASN A 217 21.57 2.41 -11.02
CA ASN A 217 20.37 1.60 -11.04
C ASN A 217 19.70 1.72 -12.40
N LEU A 218 19.29 0.56 -12.93
CA LEU A 218 18.43 0.47 -14.10
C LEU A 218 17.19 -0.33 -13.71
N VAL A 219 16.01 0.22 -13.99
CA VAL A 219 14.73 -0.38 -13.59
C VAL A 219 13.76 -0.34 -14.74
N PHE A 220 13.12 -1.48 -14.98
CA PHE A 220 11.96 -1.57 -15.86
C PHE A 220 10.71 -1.76 -15.00
N ARG A 221 9.65 -0.99 -15.27
CA ARG A 221 8.34 -1.15 -14.65
C ARG A 221 7.24 -1.26 -15.69
N SER A 222 6.23 -2.04 -15.36
CA SER A 222 5.04 -2.21 -16.17
C SER A 222 3.83 -2.56 -15.31
N GLY A 223 2.67 -2.53 -15.93
CA GLY A 223 1.37 -2.77 -15.33
C GLY A 223 0.28 -2.44 -16.33
N ILE A 224 -0.95 -2.38 -15.84
CA ILE A 224 -2.12 -1.97 -16.62
C ILE A 224 -2.79 -0.80 -15.94
N ASN A 225 -3.32 0.12 -16.75
CA ASN A 225 -4.17 1.20 -16.26
C ASN A 225 -5.19 1.62 -17.33
N GLU A 226 -6.20 2.36 -16.90
CA GLU A 226 -7.26 2.95 -17.72
C GLU A 226 -7.32 4.46 -17.45
N SER A 227 -7.85 5.22 -18.42
CA SER A 227 -8.12 6.66 -18.21
C SER A 227 -9.33 6.87 -17.30
N ASP A 228 -9.56 8.10 -16.83
CA ASP A 228 -10.76 8.39 -16.03
C ASP A 228 -12.07 8.32 -16.84
N VAL A 229 -11.99 8.17 -18.18
CA VAL A 229 -13.14 7.94 -19.05
C VAL A 229 -13.56 6.47 -18.93
N VAL A 230 -14.69 6.25 -18.27
CA VAL A 230 -15.26 4.92 -18.03
C VAL A 230 -15.51 4.20 -19.34
N GLY A 231 -14.84 3.05 -19.53
CA GLY A 231 -14.99 2.23 -20.72
C GLY A 231 -14.02 2.56 -21.85
N SER A 232 -13.04 3.43 -21.59
CA SER A 232 -11.90 3.66 -22.50
C SER A 232 -11.00 2.43 -22.64
N GLY A 233 -11.03 1.52 -21.67
CA GLY A 233 -10.33 0.25 -21.72
C GLY A 233 -8.96 0.27 -21.02
N GLN A 234 -8.44 -0.93 -20.76
CA GLN A 234 -7.21 -1.10 -20.00
C GLN A 234 -6.03 -1.26 -20.96
N PHE A 235 -4.97 -0.50 -20.73
CA PHE A 235 -3.78 -0.50 -21.56
C PHE A 235 -2.54 -0.82 -20.73
N PRO A 236 -1.56 -1.52 -21.31
CA PRO A 236 -0.27 -1.68 -20.67
C PRO A 236 0.49 -0.36 -20.68
N PHE A 237 1.32 -0.13 -19.66
CA PHE A 237 2.31 0.94 -19.67
C PHE A 237 3.72 0.38 -19.47
N TYR A 238 4.71 1.14 -19.90
CA TYR A 238 6.12 0.81 -19.73
C TYR A 238 6.89 2.01 -19.21
N ILE A 239 7.74 1.78 -18.21
CA ILE A 239 8.57 2.82 -17.60
C ILE A 239 9.99 2.29 -17.49
N VAL A 240 10.93 3.05 -18.04
CA VAL A 240 12.37 2.77 -17.90
C VAL A 240 12.97 3.86 -17.04
N SER A 241 13.58 3.48 -15.93
CA SER A 241 14.26 4.41 -15.03
C SER A 241 15.75 4.13 -14.99
N ALA A 242 16.54 5.20 -15.02
CA ALA A 242 17.96 5.16 -14.74
C ALA A 242 18.28 6.18 -13.65
N TYR A 243 18.94 5.77 -12.57
CA TYR A 243 19.27 6.67 -11.46
C TYR A 243 20.55 6.28 -10.74
N VAL A 244 21.17 7.26 -10.09
CA VAL A 244 22.27 7.05 -9.16
C VAL A 244 21.75 7.16 -7.73
N ASP A 245 22.20 6.26 -6.84
CA ASP A 245 21.91 6.32 -5.42
C ASP A 245 23.18 6.43 -4.58
N LYS A 246 23.05 7.10 -3.41
CA LYS A 246 24.07 7.17 -2.37
C LYS A 246 23.49 6.67 -1.06
N ARG A 247 24.03 5.57 -0.54
CA ARG A 247 23.70 5.08 0.81
C ARG A 247 24.36 5.94 1.88
N LEU A 248 23.55 6.71 2.61
CA LEU A 248 24.01 7.66 3.62
C LEU A 248 24.26 7.00 4.98
N ASN A 249 23.43 6.02 5.32
CA ASN A 249 23.54 5.23 6.55
C ASN A 249 22.77 3.91 6.40
N HIS A 250 22.72 3.11 7.47
CA HIS A 250 21.99 1.84 7.51
C HIS A 250 20.51 1.94 7.12
N LYS A 251 19.87 3.09 7.33
CA LYS A 251 18.44 3.31 7.07
C LYS A 251 18.15 4.08 5.79
N SER A 252 19.04 4.95 5.32
CA SER A 252 18.70 5.95 4.30
C SER A 252 19.65 5.95 3.12
N ALA A 253 19.08 6.00 1.91
CA ALA A 253 19.75 6.45 0.70
C ALA A 253 18.98 7.60 0.07
N VAL A 254 19.70 8.43 -0.69
CA VAL A 254 19.12 9.43 -1.59
C VAL A 254 19.46 9.04 -3.02
N HIS A 255 18.56 9.35 -3.96
CA HIS A 255 18.78 9.03 -5.36
C HIS A 255 18.23 10.11 -6.29
N PHE A 256 18.87 10.25 -7.44
CA PHE A 256 18.47 11.18 -8.49
C PHE A 256 18.57 10.47 -9.84
N GLY A 257 17.60 10.71 -10.72
CA GLY A 257 17.61 10.10 -12.04
C GLY A 257 16.50 10.55 -12.95
N THR A 258 16.26 9.72 -13.96
CA THR A 258 15.32 9.97 -15.05
C THR A 258 14.37 8.80 -15.25
N ASP A 259 13.17 9.12 -15.71
CA ASP A 259 12.11 8.17 -16.08
C ASP A 259 11.64 8.46 -17.51
N LEU A 260 11.62 7.44 -18.35
CA LEU A 260 10.95 7.45 -19.65
C LEU A 260 9.63 6.70 -19.54
N PHE A 261 8.52 7.36 -19.87
CA PHE A 261 7.17 6.84 -19.70
C PHE A 261 6.50 6.59 -21.04
N PHE A 262 5.93 5.39 -21.17
CA PHE A 262 5.07 4.96 -22.27
C PHE A 262 3.73 4.51 -21.68
N SER A 263 2.87 5.47 -21.31
CA SER A 263 1.53 5.18 -20.77
C SER A 263 0.51 5.10 -21.91
N ASN A 264 0.25 3.90 -22.44
CA ASN A 264 -0.51 3.76 -23.69
C ASN A 264 -1.98 4.21 -23.58
N PHE A 265 -2.57 4.21 -22.38
CA PHE A 265 -3.93 4.73 -22.17
C PHE A 265 -4.07 6.20 -22.61
N LEU A 266 -2.96 6.97 -22.59
CA LEU A 266 -2.97 8.36 -23.01
C LEU A 266 -3.26 8.51 -24.51
N LYS A 267 -2.94 7.52 -25.35
CA LYS A 267 -3.31 7.55 -26.78
C LYS A 267 -4.83 7.61 -26.95
N GLU A 268 -5.52 6.74 -26.22
CA GLU A 268 -6.98 6.69 -26.25
C GLU A 268 -7.58 7.98 -25.67
N LEU A 269 -7.01 8.48 -24.57
CA LEU A 269 -7.47 9.73 -23.96
C LEU A 269 -7.27 10.95 -24.86
N ILE A 270 -6.13 11.04 -25.57
CA ILE A 270 -5.84 12.12 -26.53
C ILE A 270 -6.83 12.05 -27.69
N TYR A 271 -7.04 10.86 -28.26
CA TYR A 271 -8.03 10.67 -29.32
C TYR A 271 -9.44 11.05 -28.86
N TYR A 272 -9.89 10.52 -27.72
CA TYR A 272 -11.18 10.84 -27.14
C TYR A 272 -11.36 12.36 -26.96
N ASN A 273 -10.37 13.03 -26.38
CA ASN A 273 -10.45 14.47 -26.13
C ASN A 273 -10.50 15.30 -27.42
N SER A 274 -9.74 14.93 -28.45
CA SER A 274 -9.76 15.66 -29.73
C SER A 274 -11.10 15.55 -30.47
N VAL A 275 -11.82 14.44 -30.30
CA VAL A 275 -13.14 14.22 -30.92
C VAL A 275 -14.28 14.76 -30.05
N ALA A 276 -14.24 14.53 -28.73
CA ALA A 276 -15.32 14.89 -27.82
C ALA A 276 -15.33 16.38 -27.43
N PHE A 277 -14.17 17.04 -27.49
CA PHE A 277 -13.98 18.45 -27.13
C PHE A 277 -13.24 19.20 -28.25
N PRO A 278 -13.83 19.34 -29.46
CA PRO A 278 -13.16 19.94 -30.61
C PRO A 278 -12.70 21.40 -30.36
N GLU A 279 -13.34 22.10 -29.43
CA GLU A 279 -12.95 23.45 -28.98
C GLU A 279 -11.55 23.50 -28.35
N SER A 280 -11.03 22.37 -27.85
CA SER A 280 -9.68 22.26 -27.29
C SER A 280 -8.58 22.36 -28.35
N ASN A 281 -8.91 22.20 -29.64
CA ASN A 281 -7.97 22.15 -30.76
C ASN A 281 -6.79 21.18 -30.51
N LEU A 282 -7.04 20.08 -29.78
CA LEU A 282 -6.04 19.04 -29.51
C LEU A 282 -5.77 18.23 -30.78
N ASP A 283 -4.51 18.14 -31.17
CA ASP A 283 -4.08 17.25 -32.25
C ASP A 283 -4.20 15.78 -31.79
N PRO A 284 -4.98 14.91 -32.45
CA PRO A 284 -5.09 13.49 -32.11
C PRO A 284 -3.76 12.74 -32.15
N ASP A 285 -2.77 13.24 -32.89
CA ASP A 285 -1.44 12.66 -33.02
C ASP A 285 -0.42 13.22 -32.02
N THR A 286 -0.88 14.01 -31.03
CA THR A 286 -0.04 14.51 -29.92
C THR A 286 0.72 13.33 -29.28
N ASP A 287 2.04 13.46 -29.13
CA ASP A 287 2.81 12.39 -28.50
C ASP A 287 2.34 12.17 -27.06
N TYR A 288 2.26 10.90 -26.66
CA TYR A 288 1.79 10.48 -25.33
C TYR A 288 2.97 10.16 -24.40
N LYS A 289 4.19 10.11 -24.94
CA LYS A 289 5.41 9.80 -24.19
C LYS A 289 5.75 10.95 -23.27
N ARG A 290 6.34 10.61 -22.12
CA ARG A 290 6.83 11.60 -21.16
C ARG A 290 8.25 11.25 -20.75
N LEU A 291 9.06 12.27 -20.47
CA LEU A 291 10.39 12.15 -19.87
C LEU A 291 10.41 13.00 -18.60
N GLY A 292 10.78 12.39 -17.49
CA GLY A 292 10.82 13.06 -16.20
C GLY A 292 12.18 12.95 -15.53
N LEU A 293 12.55 13.95 -14.75
CA LEU A 293 13.63 13.86 -13.77
C LEU A 293 13.01 13.67 -12.39
N PHE A 294 13.71 13.00 -11.49
CA PHE A 294 13.25 12.84 -10.10
C PHE A 294 14.40 12.90 -9.09
N LEU A 295 14.03 13.35 -7.89
CA LEU A 295 14.80 13.16 -6.67
C LEU A 295 14.00 12.22 -5.76
N GLY A 296 14.69 11.35 -5.03
CA GLY A 296 14.02 10.49 -4.09
C GLY A 296 14.88 10.00 -2.94
N HIS A 297 14.21 9.29 -2.05
CA HIS A 297 14.72 8.69 -0.84
C HIS A 297 14.33 7.23 -0.79
N GLU A 298 15.19 6.43 -0.18
CA GLU A 298 14.92 5.03 0.11
C GLU A 298 15.21 4.74 1.58
N LEU A 299 14.17 4.28 2.28
CA LEU A 299 14.19 3.86 3.67
C LEU A 299 14.34 2.34 3.74
N PHE A 300 15.49 1.86 4.23
CA PHE A 300 15.79 0.44 4.32
C PHE A 300 15.36 -0.13 5.65
N ILE A 301 14.46 -1.11 5.60
CA ILE A 301 13.99 -1.83 6.78
C ILE A 301 14.84 -3.08 6.92
N ASN A 302 14.78 -3.99 5.96
CA ASN A 302 15.57 -5.21 5.93
C ASN A 302 15.95 -5.52 4.47
N LYS A 303 15.64 -6.71 3.96
CA LYS A 303 15.62 -6.99 2.52
C LYS A 303 14.54 -6.18 1.79
N LEU A 304 13.59 -5.59 2.53
CA LEU A 304 12.59 -4.64 2.09
C LEU A 304 13.04 -3.20 2.37
N SER A 305 12.69 -2.31 1.45
CA SER A 305 12.81 -0.86 1.61
C SER A 305 11.57 -0.16 1.10
N VAL A 306 11.32 1.04 1.62
CA VAL A 306 10.28 1.96 1.13
C VAL A 306 10.96 3.02 0.30
N ILE A 307 10.44 3.28 -0.90
CA ILE A 307 10.91 4.36 -1.76
C ILE A 307 9.89 5.48 -1.83
N THR A 308 10.40 6.70 -1.90
CA THR A 308 9.62 7.91 -2.14
C THR A 308 10.37 8.79 -3.14
N GLN A 309 9.71 9.20 -4.22
CA GLN A 309 10.28 10.02 -5.27
C GLN A 309 9.34 11.17 -5.60
N PHE A 310 9.94 12.32 -5.89
CA PHE A 310 9.27 13.48 -6.45
C PHE A 310 9.94 13.82 -7.78
N GLY A 311 9.13 13.94 -8.83
CA GLY A 311 9.63 14.18 -10.17
C GLY A 311 8.89 15.27 -10.92
N TYR A 312 9.54 15.73 -11.99
CA TYR A 312 9.08 16.79 -12.87
C TYR A 312 9.26 16.36 -14.32
N TYR A 313 8.23 16.55 -15.15
CA TYR A 313 8.31 16.23 -16.57
C TYR A 313 9.02 17.31 -17.38
N ILE A 314 10.18 16.95 -17.92
CA ILE A 314 10.95 17.79 -18.84
C ILE A 314 10.44 17.66 -20.29
N TYR A 315 9.87 16.51 -20.66
CA TYR A 315 9.13 16.31 -21.89
C TYR A 315 7.70 15.85 -21.56
N TYR A 316 6.72 16.67 -21.95
CA TYR A 316 5.31 16.56 -21.55
C TYR A 316 4.40 17.22 -22.61
N PRO A 317 4.26 16.61 -23.78
CA PRO A 317 3.48 17.14 -24.92
C PRO A 317 1.96 17.20 -24.68
N PHE A 318 1.40 16.30 -23.87
CA PHE A 318 -0.02 16.27 -23.52
C PHE A 318 -0.23 16.57 -22.03
N ASP A 319 -1.13 17.52 -21.73
CA ASP A 319 -1.47 17.87 -20.35
C ASP A 319 -2.40 16.84 -19.70
N PHE A 320 -1.84 16.09 -18.75
CA PHE A 320 -2.47 15.04 -17.97
C PHE A 320 -2.08 15.12 -16.49
N GLU A 321 -2.99 15.63 -15.67
CA GLU A 321 -2.85 15.71 -14.20
C GLU A 321 -1.66 16.55 -13.71
N GLY A 322 -1.11 17.41 -14.57
CA GLY A 322 -0.05 18.34 -14.23
C GLY A 322 1.37 17.79 -14.37
N ARG A 323 2.32 18.73 -14.27
CA ARG A 323 3.72 18.54 -14.70
C ARG A 323 4.65 17.94 -13.65
N THR A 324 4.15 17.65 -12.46
CA THR A 324 4.88 16.96 -11.40
C THR A 324 4.25 15.60 -11.14
N TYR A 325 5.05 14.66 -10.63
CA TYR A 325 4.58 13.35 -10.23
C TYR A 325 5.27 12.91 -8.94
N GLN A 326 4.63 12.01 -8.21
CA GLN A 326 5.19 11.34 -7.05
C GLN A 326 5.18 9.84 -7.29
N ARG A 327 6.15 9.15 -6.69
CA ARG A 327 6.16 7.69 -6.63
C ARG A 327 6.46 7.23 -5.22
N ILE A 328 5.60 6.39 -4.67
CA ILE A 328 5.81 5.72 -3.39
C ILE A 328 5.72 4.21 -3.58
N GLY A 329 6.53 3.43 -2.88
CA GLY A 329 6.37 1.98 -2.95
C GLY A 329 7.36 1.19 -2.14
N ILE A 330 7.35 -0.12 -2.35
CA ILE A 330 8.20 -1.07 -1.65
C ILE A 330 9.14 -1.71 -2.67
N LYS A 331 10.41 -1.86 -2.30
CA LYS A 331 11.37 -2.70 -2.99
C LYS A 331 11.73 -3.90 -2.14
N ARG A 332 12.08 -5.00 -2.79
CA ARG A 332 12.67 -6.19 -2.19
C ARG A 332 13.96 -6.55 -2.90
N TYR A 333 15.07 -6.59 -2.17
CA TYR A 333 16.37 -7.00 -2.70
C TYR A 333 16.53 -8.52 -2.70
N PHE A 334 17.09 -9.03 -3.79
CA PHE A 334 17.43 -10.42 -4.03
C PHE A 334 18.93 -10.52 -4.30
N GLY A 335 19.71 -10.73 -3.23
CA GLY A 335 21.17 -10.60 -3.27
C GLY A 335 21.61 -9.13 -3.30
N GLU A 336 22.79 -8.87 -3.83
CA GLU A 336 23.42 -7.54 -3.80
C GLU A 336 22.99 -6.63 -4.96
N HIS A 337 22.55 -7.22 -6.08
CA HIS A 337 22.31 -6.49 -7.32
C HIS A 337 20.85 -6.40 -7.71
N TRP A 338 20.07 -7.46 -7.58
CA TRP A 338 18.71 -7.50 -8.11
C TRP A 338 17.68 -7.05 -7.08
N PHE A 339 16.64 -6.38 -7.54
CA PHE A 339 15.47 -6.09 -6.72
C PHE A 339 14.18 -6.14 -7.53
N GLY A 340 13.10 -6.53 -6.86
CA GLY A 340 11.73 -6.31 -7.32
C GLY A 340 11.15 -5.07 -6.66
N ALA A 341 10.18 -4.43 -7.32
CA ALA A 341 9.49 -3.24 -6.80
C ALA A 341 7.98 -3.33 -7.05
N LEU A 342 7.21 -2.81 -6.10
CA LEU A 342 5.79 -2.51 -6.25
C LEU A 342 5.60 -1.04 -5.87
N THR A 343 5.29 -0.19 -6.84
CA THR A 343 5.23 1.27 -6.66
C THR A 343 3.92 1.84 -7.16
N LEU A 344 3.42 2.88 -6.51
CA LEU A 344 2.29 3.68 -6.94
C LEU A 344 2.83 5.00 -7.46
N LYS A 345 2.54 5.30 -8.72
CA LYS A 345 2.77 6.61 -9.32
C LYS A 345 1.50 7.44 -9.23
N SER A 346 1.64 8.69 -8.81
CA SER A 346 0.53 9.63 -8.68
C SER A 346 0.91 11.03 -9.14
N HIS A 347 -0.12 11.85 -9.34
CA HIS A 347 -0.05 13.29 -9.56
C HIS A 347 -0.84 13.97 -8.44
N ALA A 348 -0.12 14.49 -7.45
CA ALA A 348 -0.68 14.88 -6.16
C ALA A 348 -1.52 13.73 -5.56
N ALA A 349 -2.82 13.95 -5.34
CA ALA A 349 -3.74 12.98 -4.76
C ALA A 349 -4.32 11.97 -5.77
N LYS A 350 -4.03 12.09 -7.07
CA LYS A 350 -4.57 11.21 -8.11
C LYS A 350 -3.57 10.13 -8.51
N ALA A 351 -3.91 8.87 -8.28
CA ALA A 351 -3.12 7.74 -8.76
C ALA A 351 -3.13 7.70 -10.30
N GLU A 352 -1.99 7.40 -10.93
CA GLU A 352 -1.95 7.05 -12.36
C GLU A 352 -1.86 5.54 -12.55
N ALA A 353 -1.01 4.86 -11.77
CA ALA A 353 -0.77 3.44 -11.92
C ALA A 353 -0.07 2.82 -10.70
N VAL A 354 -0.44 1.57 -10.40
CA VAL A 354 0.44 0.63 -9.68
C VAL A 354 1.37 -0.04 -10.67
N GLU A 355 2.66 0.04 -10.38
CA GLU A 355 3.78 -0.38 -11.20
C GLU A 355 4.48 -1.59 -10.56
N LEU A 356 4.60 -2.67 -11.33
CA LEU A 356 5.46 -3.81 -11.00
C LEU A 356 6.82 -3.59 -11.66
N GLY A 357 7.89 -3.64 -10.86
CA GLY A 357 9.24 -3.34 -11.30
C GLY A 357 10.23 -4.46 -11.05
N ILE A 358 11.21 -4.57 -11.95
CA ILE A 358 12.45 -5.30 -11.74
C ILE A 358 13.62 -4.35 -12.03
N GLY A 359 14.63 -4.38 -11.18
CA GLY A 359 15.79 -3.52 -11.33
C GLY A 359 17.09 -4.20 -10.91
N ILE A 360 18.18 -3.63 -11.41
CA ILE A 360 19.54 -3.98 -11.05
C ILE A 360 20.23 -2.75 -10.45
N ARG A 361 21.01 -2.96 -9.39
CA ARG A 361 21.84 -1.99 -8.69
C ARG A 361 23.31 -2.42 -8.82
N LEU A 362 24.11 -1.61 -9.51
CA LEU A 362 25.51 -1.85 -9.88
C LEU A 362 26.46 -1.00 -9.05
#